data_AF-A0A2D4JX19-F1
#
_entry.id   AF-A0A2D4JX19-F1
#
_cell.length_a   1.000
_cell.length_b   1.000
_cell.length_c   1.000
_cell.angle_alpha   90.00
_cell.angle_beta   90.00
_cell.angle_gamma   90.00
#
_symmetry.space_group_name_H-M   'P 1'
#
loop_
_entity.id
_entity.type
_entity.pdbx_description
1 polymer ?
#
loop_
_entity_poly.entity_id
_entity_poly.type
_entity_poly.pdbx_seq_one_letter_code
_entity_poly.pdbx_strand_id
1 'polypeptide(L)'
;MKTKSSAHKTENTHRFLTFSERLSNVNIDIIHRIDRTGSYAEEVETYFHEGLEKWRELNLTWHFVTFYRQVVNKCQSFNQIVYYQDNIVKSLKTHLQVKNSLAFQPLLDLVVQLARDLQTDFYPHFQDFFLCITSLLETQDTELLEWAFSSLSYLYKYLW
;
A
#
# COMPACT_ATOMS: atom_id res chain seq x y z
N MET A 1 -8.05 11.97 34.75
CA MET A 1 -8.66 10.84 33.99
C MET A 1 -8.30 9.55 34.69
N LYS A 2 -9.27 8.69 35.03
CA LYS A 2 -8.99 7.37 35.63
C LYS A 2 -8.32 6.47 34.59
N THR A 3 -7.14 5.95 34.91
CA THR A 3 -6.45 4.91 34.13
C THR A 3 -7.30 3.63 34.15
N LYS A 4 -7.71 3.14 32.97
CA LYS A 4 -8.46 1.87 32.86
C LYS A 4 -7.57 0.72 33.35
N SER A 5 -8.14 -0.17 34.17
CA SER A 5 -7.48 -1.37 34.70
C SER A 5 -6.96 -2.28 33.57
N SER A 6 -5.72 -2.75 33.68
CA SER A 6 -5.08 -3.69 32.75
C SER A 6 -5.41 -5.17 33.05
N ALA A 7 -6.02 -5.47 34.19
CA ALA A 7 -6.20 -6.84 34.70
C ALA A 7 -7.11 -7.72 33.82
N HIS A 8 -8.08 -7.13 33.11
CA HIS A 8 -8.96 -7.87 32.20
C HIS A 8 -8.43 -7.99 30.76
N LYS A 9 -7.22 -7.48 30.46
CA LYS A 9 -6.65 -7.53 29.10
C LYS A 9 -6.21 -8.92 28.67
N THR A 10 -5.96 -9.84 29.60
CA THR A 10 -5.35 -11.16 29.35
C THR A 10 -6.34 -12.30 29.12
N GLU A 11 -7.61 -12.16 29.52
CA GLU A 11 -8.60 -13.25 29.42
C GLU A 11 -9.47 -13.21 28.15
N ASN A 12 -9.59 -12.05 27.49
CA ASN A 12 -10.46 -11.88 26.32
C ASN A 12 -9.67 -11.63 25.04
N THR A 13 -9.66 -12.63 24.15
CA THR A 13 -8.98 -12.58 22.84
C THR A 13 -9.58 -11.53 21.91
N HIS A 14 -10.90 -11.27 21.98
CA HIS A 14 -11.58 -10.29 21.13
C HIS A 14 -12.20 -9.19 21.98
N ARG A 15 -11.56 -8.02 21.99
CA ARG A 15 -12.03 -6.84 22.71
C ARG A 15 -12.30 -5.68 21.76
N PHE A 16 -13.31 -4.90 22.09
CA PHE A 16 -13.53 -3.62 21.43
C PHE A 16 -12.39 -2.65 21.78
N LEU A 17 -11.85 -2.00 20.75
CA LEU A 17 -10.91 -0.89 20.88
C LEU A 17 -11.56 0.35 20.29
N THR A 18 -11.53 1.45 21.04
CA THR A 18 -11.96 2.75 20.54
C THR A 18 -11.06 3.21 19.39
N PHE A 19 -11.55 4.14 18.57
CA PHE A 19 -10.76 4.76 17.49
C PHE A 19 -9.39 5.27 18.00
N SER A 20 -9.39 6.04 19.10
CA SER A 20 -8.15 6.58 19.68
C SER A 20 -7.21 5.47 20.18
N GLU A 21 -7.74 4.39 20.75
CA GLU A 21 -6.93 3.24 21.18
C GLU A 21 -6.34 2.50 19.98
N ARG A 22 -7.10 2.29 18.89
CA ARG A 22 -6.58 1.68 17.64
C ARG A 22 -5.50 2.56 17.03
N LEU A 23 -5.76 3.87 16.88
CA LEU A 23 -4.79 4.82 16.33
C LEU A 23 -3.50 4.87 17.16
N SER A 24 -3.58 4.82 18.49
CA SER A 24 -2.40 4.78 19.36
C SER A 24 -1.55 3.51 19.20
N ASN A 25 -2.15 2.43 18.68
CA ASN A 25 -1.45 1.17 18.42
C ASN A 25 -0.87 1.11 16.99
N VAL A 26 -1.26 2.02 16.09
CA VAL A 26 -0.68 2.10 14.74
C VAL A 26 0.77 2.55 14.89
N ASN A 27 1.71 1.65 14.59
CA ASN A 27 3.14 1.93 14.65
C ASN A 27 3.76 1.69 13.26
N ILE A 28 4.11 2.78 12.58
CA ILE A 28 4.68 2.78 11.24
C ILE A 28 6.21 2.87 11.37
N ASP A 29 6.84 1.79 11.83
CA ASP A 29 8.29 1.71 11.95
C ASP A 29 8.91 1.13 10.67
N ILE A 30 9.09 1.99 9.67
CA ILE A 30 9.58 1.60 8.33
C ILE A 30 11.11 1.48 8.26
N ILE A 31 11.81 2.08 9.23
CA ILE A 31 13.28 2.09 9.27
C ILE A 31 13.81 0.77 9.83
N HIS A 32 13.16 0.22 10.87
CA HIS A 32 13.60 -1.00 11.53
C HIS A 32 12.87 -2.27 11.08
N ARG A 33 11.92 -2.17 10.13
CA ARG A 33 11.21 -3.34 9.61
C ARG A 33 12.16 -4.19 8.76
N ILE A 34 12.57 -5.32 9.34
CA ILE A 34 13.36 -6.34 8.64
C ILE A 34 12.47 -6.98 7.57
N ASP A 35 12.81 -6.76 6.31
CA ASP A 35 12.20 -7.43 5.17
C ASP A 35 12.68 -8.89 5.16
N ARG A 36 11.82 -9.83 5.58
CA ARG A 36 12.16 -11.26 5.62
C ARG A 36 12.07 -11.93 4.24
N THR A 37 11.83 -11.17 3.18
CA THR A 37 11.53 -11.69 1.84
C THR A 37 12.79 -12.07 1.03
N GLY A 38 14.00 -11.85 1.57
CA GLY A 38 15.26 -12.04 0.84
C GLY A 38 15.78 -13.48 0.66
N SER A 39 14.99 -14.46 0.20
CA SER A 39 15.51 -15.84 0.07
C SER A 39 15.18 -16.63 -1.21
N TYR A 40 14.61 -16.05 -2.26
CA TYR A 40 14.47 -16.78 -3.54
C TYR A 40 14.89 -15.88 -4.71
N ALA A 41 16.20 -15.71 -4.85
CA ALA A 41 16.82 -15.07 -6.00
C ALA A 41 16.94 -16.08 -7.15
N GLU A 42 15.83 -16.41 -7.79
CA GLU A 42 15.83 -17.00 -9.13
C GLU A 42 14.77 -16.24 -9.94
N GLU A 43 15.25 -15.46 -10.91
CA GLU A 43 14.53 -14.52 -11.80
C GLU A 43 14.41 -13.07 -11.29
N VAL A 44 14.78 -12.12 -12.14
CA VAL A 44 14.77 -10.67 -11.90
C VAL A 44 13.31 -10.19 -11.95
N GLU A 45 12.52 -10.57 -10.95
CA GLU A 45 11.18 -10.05 -10.78
C GLU A 45 11.26 -8.63 -10.19
N THR A 46 10.53 -7.71 -10.81
CA THR A 46 10.40 -6.33 -10.31
C THR A 46 9.56 -6.32 -9.04
N TYR A 47 9.80 -5.38 -8.14
CA TYR A 47 9.05 -5.29 -6.88
C TYR A 47 7.55 -5.09 -7.11
N PHE A 48 7.18 -4.35 -8.15
CA PHE A 48 5.79 -4.16 -8.55
C PHE A 48 5.14 -5.47 -9.02
N HIS A 49 5.85 -6.28 -9.80
CA HIS A 49 5.34 -7.58 -10.26
C HIS A 49 5.14 -8.54 -9.09
N GLU A 50 6.14 -8.66 -8.22
CA GLU A 50 6.07 -9.48 -7.00
C GLU A 50 4.90 -9.05 -6.11
N GLY A 51 4.76 -7.74 -5.89
CA GLY A 51 3.63 -7.16 -5.16
C GLY A 51 2.28 -7.47 -5.82
N LEU A 52 2.21 -7.42 -7.14
CA LEU A 52 0.98 -7.68 -7.90
C LEU A 52 0.55 -9.14 -7.76
N GLU A 53 1.49 -10.07 -7.87
CA GLU A 53 1.25 -11.52 -7.72
C GLU A 53 0.85 -11.88 -6.29
N LYS A 54 1.50 -11.28 -5.28
CA LYS A 54 1.07 -11.39 -3.88
C LYS A 54 -0.37 -10.93 -3.68
N TRP A 55 -0.73 -9.74 -4.19
CA TRP A 55 -2.08 -9.21 -4.00
C TRP A 55 -3.15 -9.93 -4.82
N ARG A 56 -2.77 -10.56 -5.92
CA ARG A 56 -3.65 -11.50 -6.67
C ARG A 56 -4.18 -12.61 -5.78
N GLU A 57 -3.37 -13.11 -4.87
CA GLU A 57 -3.75 -14.19 -3.95
C GLU A 57 -4.51 -13.69 -2.72
N LEU A 58 -4.19 -12.48 -2.25
CA LEU A 58 -4.73 -11.93 -1.00
C LEU A 58 -6.00 -11.10 -1.17
N ASN A 59 -6.25 -10.49 -2.34
CA ASN A 59 -7.36 -9.57 -2.55
C ASN A 59 -8.20 -9.99 -3.77
N LEU A 60 -9.46 -10.34 -3.53
CA LEU A 60 -10.42 -10.75 -4.56
C LEU A 60 -11.53 -9.70 -4.80
N THR A 61 -11.31 -8.46 -4.36
CA THR A 61 -12.31 -7.40 -4.50
C THR A 61 -12.47 -7.01 -5.96
N TRP A 62 -13.69 -6.61 -6.35
CA TRP A 62 -13.99 -6.26 -7.74
C TRP A 62 -13.09 -5.14 -8.29
N HIS A 63 -12.81 -4.12 -7.48
CA HIS A 63 -11.93 -3.01 -7.86
C HIS A 63 -10.49 -3.49 -8.11
N PHE A 64 -9.96 -4.36 -7.24
CA PHE A 64 -8.62 -4.90 -7.43
C PHE A 64 -8.54 -5.83 -8.65
N VAL A 65 -9.50 -6.73 -8.83
CA VAL A 65 -9.52 -7.64 -9.99
C VAL A 65 -9.61 -6.86 -11.31
N THR A 66 -10.37 -5.77 -11.33
CA THR A 66 -10.47 -4.88 -12.49
C THR A 66 -9.13 -4.19 -12.78
N PHE A 67 -8.48 -3.66 -11.74
CA PHE A 67 -7.13 -3.10 -11.84
C PHE A 67 -6.11 -4.13 -12.35
N TYR A 68 -6.06 -5.30 -11.72
CA TYR A 68 -5.13 -6.39 -12.05
C TYR A 68 -5.18 -6.75 -13.55
N ARG A 69 -6.39 -6.97 -14.08
CA ARG A 69 -6.59 -7.29 -15.50
C ARG A 69 -6.07 -6.21 -16.45
N GLN A 70 -6.04 -4.95 -16.02
CA GLN A 70 -5.51 -3.86 -16.84
C GLN A 70 -3.98 -3.81 -16.87
N VAL A 71 -3.30 -4.28 -15.80
CA VAL A 71 -1.86 -4.07 -15.63
C VAL A 71 -1.02 -5.34 -15.74
N VAL A 72 -1.57 -6.54 -15.52
CA VAL A 72 -0.81 -7.80 -15.46
C VAL A 72 0.10 -8.06 -16.68
N ASN A 73 -0.39 -7.74 -17.89
CA ASN A 73 0.38 -7.94 -19.13
C ASN A 73 1.35 -6.79 -19.45
N LYS A 74 1.52 -5.83 -18.53
CA LYS A 74 2.33 -4.62 -18.71
C LYS A 74 3.48 -4.51 -17.72
N CYS A 75 3.65 -5.47 -16.83
CA CYS A 75 4.59 -5.37 -15.72
C CYS A 75 5.34 -6.67 -15.41
N GLN A 76 5.46 -7.60 -16.37
CA GLN A 76 6.16 -8.88 -16.17
C GLN A 76 7.69 -8.72 -16.17
N SER A 77 8.19 -7.57 -16.60
CA SER A 77 9.61 -7.23 -16.55
C SER A 77 9.79 -5.72 -16.36
N PHE A 78 10.98 -5.32 -15.91
CA PHE A 78 11.32 -3.91 -15.73
C PHE A 78 11.15 -3.09 -17.02
N ASN A 79 11.59 -3.62 -18.16
CA ASN A 79 11.45 -2.95 -19.45
C ASN A 79 9.97 -2.68 -19.80
N GLN A 80 9.07 -3.59 -19.46
CA GLN A 80 7.63 -3.37 -19.66
C GLN A 80 7.10 -2.29 -18.71
N ILE A 81 7.53 -2.27 -17.44
CA ILE A 81 7.13 -1.22 -16.49
C ILE A 81 7.53 0.16 -17.01
N VAL A 82 8.78 0.32 -17.45
CA VAL A 82 9.26 1.60 -18.00
C VAL A 82 8.49 1.98 -19.26
N TYR A 83 8.27 1.03 -20.18
CA TYR A 83 7.54 1.29 -21.43
C TYR A 83 6.06 1.64 -21.21
N TYR A 84 5.39 0.97 -20.27
CA TYR A 84 3.96 1.15 -19.97
C TYR A 84 3.70 2.01 -18.74
N GLN A 85 4.69 2.78 -18.26
CA GLN A 85 4.59 3.52 -17.00
C GLN A 85 3.32 4.37 -16.93
N ASP A 86 3.02 5.12 -17.99
CA ASP A 86 1.85 6.00 -18.04
C ASP A 86 0.54 5.21 -17.94
N ASN A 87 0.47 4.02 -18.52
CA ASN A 87 -0.69 3.16 -18.44
C ASN A 87 -0.89 2.61 -17.02
N ILE A 88 0.19 2.19 -16.37
CA ILE A 88 0.16 1.66 -15.00
C ILE A 88 -0.23 2.77 -14.03
N VAL A 89 0.44 3.93 -14.11
CA VAL A 89 0.17 5.12 -13.31
C VAL A 89 -1.28 5.57 -13.47
N LYS A 90 -1.77 5.67 -14.71
CA LYS A 90 -3.17 6.04 -14.97
C LYS A 90 -4.15 5.04 -14.36
N SER A 91 -3.87 3.74 -14.48
CA SER A 91 -4.74 2.70 -13.91
C SER A 91 -4.78 2.78 -12.38
N LEU A 92 -3.62 2.89 -11.72
CA LEU A 92 -3.51 3.08 -10.27
C LEU A 92 -4.29 4.31 -9.80
N LYS A 93 -4.06 5.48 -10.42
CA LYS A 93 -4.77 6.73 -10.09
C LYS A 93 -6.29 6.57 -10.23
N THR A 94 -6.73 5.96 -11.32
CA THR A 94 -8.17 5.76 -11.58
C THR A 94 -8.82 4.91 -10.47
N HIS A 95 -8.15 3.85 -10.02
CA HIS A 95 -8.71 2.94 -9.01
C HIS A 95 -8.59 3.48 -7.59
N LEU A 96 -7.56 4.28 -7.28
CA LEU A 96 -7.42 4.99 -6.01
C LEU A 96 -8.49 6.08 -5.83
N GLN A 97 -9.03 6.63 -6.91
CA GLN A 97 -10.10 7.63 -6.86
C GLN A 97 -11.50 7.04 -6.71
N VAL A 98 -11.63 5.70 -6.71
CA VAL A 98 -12.93 5.04 -6.53
C VAL A 98 -13.34 5.12 -5.06
N LYS A 99 -14.46 5.79 -4.80
CA LYS A 99 -15.01 5.97 -3.45
C LYS A 99 -15.37 4.60 -2.83
N ASN A 100 -15.07 4.44 -1.54
CA ASN A 100 -15.38 3.24 -0.75
C ASN A 100 -14.80 1.94 -1.33
N SER A 101 -13.68 2.03 -2.04
CA SER A 101 -13.00 0.86 -2.59
C SER A 101 -12.39 0.00 -1.48
N LEU A 102 -12.65 -1.30 -1.51
CA LEU A 102 -11.99 -2.27 -0.62
C LEU A 102 -10.59 -2.69 -1.13
N ALA A 103 -10.12 -2.05 -2.21
CA ALA A 103 -8.81 -2.31 -2.82
C ALA A 103 -7.75 -1.28 -2.40
N PHE A 104 -8.01 -0.38 -1.44
CA PHE A 104 -7.02 0.64 -1.06
C PHE A 104 -5.71 0.03 -0.57
N GLN A 105 -5.76 -1.02 0.27
CA GLN A 105 -4.56 -1.67 0.77
C GLN A 105 -3.61 -2.17 -0.35
N PRO A 106 -4.05 -3.00 -1.31
CA PRO A 106 -3.18 -3.42 -2.40
C PRO A 106 -2.76 -2.26 -3.30
N LEU A 107 -3.66 -1.32 -3.60
CA LEU A 107 -3.34 -0.19 -4.49
C LEU A 107 -2.26 0.73 -3.89
N LEU A 108 -2.34 1.00 -2.58
CA LEU A 108 -1.37 1.85 -1.88
C LEU A 108 0.01 1.18 -1.75
N ASP A 109 0.04 -0.14 -1.54
CA ASP A 109 1.29 -0.93 -1.54
C ASP A 109 1.92 -0.97 -2.93
N LEU A 110 1.12 -1.19 -3.98
CA LEU A 110 1.60 -1.23 -5.36
C LEU A 110 2.14 0.12 -5.85
N VAL A 111 1.59 1.25 -5.37
CA VAL A 111 2.18 2.58 -5.64
C VAL A 111 3.60 2.67 -5.06
N VAL A 112 3.81 2.15 -3.85
CA VAL A 112 5.13 2.11 -3.22
C VAL A 112 6.09 1.24 -4.01
N GLN A 113 5.67 0.04 -4.42
CA GLN A 113 6.54 -0.85 -5.21
C GLN A 113 6.88 -0.26 -6.57
N LEU A 114 5.92 0.40 -7.24
CA LEU A 114 6.17 1.10 -8.50
C LEU A 114 7.21 2.22 -8.32
N ALA A 115 7.09 3.00 -7.24
CA ALA A 115 8.06 4.05 -6.93
C ALA A 115 9.45 3.48 -6.62
N ARG A 116 9.53 2.31 -5.98
CA ARG A 116 10.79 1.60 -5.70
C ARG A 116 11.47 1.11 -6.98
N ASP A 117 10.70 0.59 -7.93
CA ASP A 117 11.22 0.16 -9.23
C ASP A 117 11.66 1.36 -10.09
N LEU A 118 10.83 2.41 -10.20
CA LEU A 118 11.07 3.55 -11.11
C LEU A 118 12.02 4.62 -10.55
N GLN A 119 12.11 4.78 -9.22
CA GLN A 119 12.96 5.76 -8.56
C GLN A 119 12.83 7.18 -9.15
N THR A 120 13.87 7.68 -9.82
CA THR A 120 13.89 9.01 -10.45
C THR A 120 12.81 9.21 -11.51
N ASP A 121 12.41 8.14 -12.18
CA ASP A 121 11.38 8.19 -13.22
C ASP A 121 9.97 8.32 -12.63
N PHE A 122 9.80 8.14 -11.31
CA PHE A 122 8.53 8.32 -10.63
C PHE A 122 8.20 9.78 -10.29
N TYR A 123 9.19 10.67 -10.21
CA TYR A 123 8.99 12.07 -9.78
C TYR A 123 7.93 12.86 -10.57
N PRO A 124 7.83 12.72 -11.91
CA PRO A 124 6.77 13.38 -12.68
C PRO A 124 5.35 13.01 -12.22
N HIS A 125 5.18 11.83 -11.61
CA HIS A 125 3.89 11.32 -11.14
C HIS A 125 3.67 11.51 -9.64
N PHE A 126 4.74 11.86 -8.89
CA PHE A 126 4.71 11.93 -7.43
C PHE A 126 3.63 12.88 -6.90
N GLN A 127 3.54 14.09 -7.44
CA GLN A 127 2.59 15.10 -6.97
C GLN A 127 1.15 14.59 -7.04
N ASP A 128 0.78 13.93 -8.14
CA ASP A 128 -0.57 13.40 -8.33
C ASP A 128 -0.89 12.27 -7.35
N PHE A 129 0.05 11.36 -7.13
CA PHE A 129 -0.12 10.29 -6.14
C PHE A 129 -0.19 10.84 -4.73
N PHE A 130 0.66 11.81 -4.39
CA PHE A 130 0.64 12.46 -3.08
C PHE A 130 -0.74 13.07 -2.80
N LEU A 131 -1.28 13.88 -3.74
CA LEU A 131 -2.60 14.47 -3.61
C LEU A 131 -3.70 13.40 -3.48
N CYS A 132 -3.64 12.35 -4.29
CA CYS A 132 -4.59 11.24 -4.24
C CYS A 132 -4.56 10.54 -2.87
N ILE A 133 -3.38 10.22 -2.34
CA ILE A 133 -3.23 9.55 -1.04
C ILE A 133 -3.68 10.46 0.10
N THR A 134 -3.32 11.75 0.06
CA THR A 134 -3.76 12.70 1.10
C THR A 134 -5.27 12.86 1.14
N SER A 135 -5.97 12.74 0.00
CA SER A 135 -7.43 12.79 -0.03
C SER A 135 -8.10 11.60 0.69
N LEU A 136 -7.39 10.48 0.85
CA LEU A 136 -7.87 9.30 1.58
C LEU A 136 -7.74 9.45 3.10
N LEU A 137 -7.03 10.47 3.59
CA LEU A 137 -6.83 10.71 5.03
C LEU A 137 -8.07 11.30 5.71
N GLU A 138 -9.03 11.83 4.94
CA GLU A 138 -10.30 12.35 5.47
C GLU A 138 -11.30 11.21 5.78
N THR A 139 -10.92 10.32 6.71
CA THR A 139 -11.72 9.15 7.09
C THR A 139 -11.62 8.83 8.59
N GLN A 140 -12.62 8.12 9.13
CA GLN A 140 -12.57 7.53 10.47
C GLN A 140 -12.10 6.06 10.46
N ASP A 141 -11.79 5.52 9.28
CA ASP A 141 -11.25 4.18 9.13
C ASP A 141 -9.76 4.15 9.51
N THR A 142 -9.46 3.53 10.65
CA THR A 142 -8.10 3.41 11.17
C THR A 142 -7.19 2.58 10.28
N GLU A 143 -7.73 1.58 9.58
CA GLU A 143 -6.93 0.71 8.70
C GLU A 143 -6.51 1.45 7.44
N LEU A 144 -7.44 2.19 6.83
CA LEU A 144 -7.14 3.05 5.70
C LEU A 144 -6.12 4.13 6.05
N LEU A 145 -6.23 4.75 7.23
CA LEU A 145 -5.23 5.71 7.73
C LEU A 145 -3.85 5.06 7.86
N GLU A 146 -3.76 3.88 8.47
CA GLU A 146 -2.51 3.15 8.62
C GLU A 146 -1.87 2.83 7.26
N TRP A 147 -2.65 2.34 6.29
CA TRP A 147 -2.14 2.04 4.95
C TRP A 147 -1.69 3.30 4.21
N ALA A 148 -2.46 4.39 4.29
CA ALA A 148 -2.12 5.65 3.64
C ALA A 148 -0.83 6.27 4.22
N PHE A 149 -0.71 6.35 5.55
CA PHE A 149 0.51 6.84 6.19
C PHE A 149 1.70 5.92 5.96
N SER A 150 1.50 4.60 5.95
CA SER A 150 2.56 3.64 5.61
C SER A 150 3.04 3.86 4.18
N SER A 151 2.11 4.01 3.23
CA SER A 151 2.41 4.27 1.82
C SER A 151 3.21 5.57 1.65
N LEU A 152 2.74 6.68 2.24
CA LEU A 152 3.47 7.95 2.21
C LEU A 152 4.88 7.82 2.77
N SER A 153 5.02 7.16 3.93
CA SER A 153 6.32 7.01 4.58
C SER A 153 7.30 6.16 3.77
N TYR A 154 6.83 5.11 3.08
CA TYR A 154 7.66 4.35 2.15
C TYR A 154 8.00 5.13 0.87
N LEU A 155 7.06 5.91 0.32
CA LEU A 155 7.33 6.80 -0.81
C LEU A 155 8.46 7.77 -0.48
N TYR A 156 8.44 8.38 0.70
CA TYR A 156 9.55 9.22 1.17
C TYR A 156 10.85 8.42 1.36
N LYS A 157 10.79 7.18 1.87
CA LYS A 157 11.98 6.34 2.03
C LYS A 157 12.68 6.00 0.71
N TYR A 158 11.93 5.80 -0.38
CA TYR A 158 12.50 5.39 -1.67
C TYR A 158 12.84 6.54 -2.61
N LEU A 159 12.24 7.72 -2.40
CA LEU A 159 12.38 8.90 -3.26
C LEU A 159 13.16 10.06 -2.60
N TRP A 160 13.79 9.83 -1.45
CA TRP A 160 14.65 10.79 -0.76
C TRP A 160 16.02 10.17 -0.50
#